data_AF-E2BKY1-F1
#
_entry.id   AF-E2BKY1-F1
#
_cell.length_a   1.000
_cell.length_b   1.000
_cell.length_c   1.000
_cell.angle_alpha   90.00
_cell.angle_beta   90.00
_cell.angle_gamma   90.00
#
_symmetry.space_group_name_H-M   'P 1'
#
loop_
_entity.id
_entity.type
_entity.pdbx_description
1 polymer ?
#
loop_
_entity_poly.entity_id
_entity_poly.type
_entity_poly.pdbx_seq_one_letter_code
_entity_poly.pdbx_strand_id
1 'polypeptide(L)'
;MWTKAVLLGALVAVQDDDKWYREEITALSGHSAVITLGDWGRTVKKLVTHLRHLPDQFHLMPCQTIAVGLRGLRPIESAVYWSKTTREITRLFAEEQSGIMKIRKSVGGKAADVDLYLARASFIGYKEFKYELVAIGQAIETEELRRPFPSI
;
A
#
# COMPACT_ATOMS: atom_id res chain seq x y z
N MET A 1 6.82 -15.73 27.86
CA MET A 1 6.99 -16.68 26.75
C MET A 1 5.71 -16.64 25.92
N TRP A 2 5.77 -16.31 24.63
CA TRP A 2 4.57 -16.20 23.77
C TRP A 2 4.02 -17.62 23.54
N THR A 3 2.82 -17.92 24.05
CA THR A 3 2.22 -19.27 24.05
C THR A 3 1.02 -19.42 23.13
N LYS A 4 0.62 -18.37 22.40
CA LYS A 4 -0.43 -18.44 21.38
C LYS A 4 0.18 -18.64 20.00
N ALA A 5 -0.42 -19.52 19.21
CA ALA A 5 -0.06 -19.73 17.82
C ALA A 5 -0.17 -18.42 17.02
N VAL A 6 0.79 -18.19 16.15
CA VAL A 6 0.80 -17.06 15.23
C VAL A 6 -0.07 -17.40 14.04
N LEU A 7 -1.08 -16.58 13.77
CA LEU A 7 -2.07 -16.85 12.73
C LEU A 7 -1.98 -15.82 11.61
N LEU A 8 -2.24 -16.25 10.38
CA LEU A 8 -2.44 -15.35 9.25
C LEU A 8 -3.62 -14.41 9.54
N GLY A 9 -3.47 -13.13 9.20
CA GLY A 9 -4.44 -12.07 9.46
C GLY A 9 -4.45 -11.54 10.90
N ALA A 10 -3.63 -12.08 11.81
CA ALA A 10 -3.55 -11.57 13.17
C ALA A 10 -2.86 -10.19 13.21
N LEU A 11 -3.38 -9.29 14.04
CA LEU A 11 -2.71 -8.04 14.36
C LEU A 11 -1.68 -8.24 15.47
N VAL A 12 -0.48 -7.72 15.27
CA VAL A 12 0.65 -7.82 16.20
C VAL A 12 1.32 -6.46 16.38
N ALA A 13 2.07 -6.34 17.47
CA ALA A 13 2.93 -5.19 17.71
C ALA A 13 4.38 -5.54 17.34
N VAL A 14 5.05 -4.66 16.61
CA VAL A 14 6.46 -4.80 16.22
C VAL A 14 7.23 -3.55 16.57
N GLN A 15 8.45 -3.73 17.08
CA GLN A 15 9.34 -2.62 17.39
C GLN A 15 10.27 -2.32 16.21
N ASP A 16 10.38 -1.05 15.85
CA ASP A 16 11.31 -0.51 14.83
C ASP A 16 11.76 0.88 15.30
N ASP A 17 13.07 1.19 15.28
CA ASP A 17 13.61 2.49 15.71
C ASP A 17 12.99 3.04 17.02
N ASP A 18 13.00 2.22 18.06
CA ASP A 18 12.46 2.52 19.41
C ASP A 18 10.96 2.84 19.48
N LYS A 19 10.22 2.64 18.40
CA LYS A 19 8.77 2.83 18.32
C LYS A 19 8.05 1.50 18.09
N TRP A 20 6.80 1.43 18.53
CA TRP A 20 5.92 0.30 18.32
C TRP A 20 4.94 0.59 17.19
N TYR A 21 4.80 -0.36 16.29
CA TYR A 21 3.91 -0.29 15.14
C TYR A 21 2.93 -1.45 15.18
N ARG A 22 1.74 -1.20 14.62
CA ARG A 22 0.68 -2.19 14.47
C ARG A 22 0.75 -2.80 13.07
N GLU A 23 0.82 -4.13 13.05
CA GLU A 23 1.13 -4.92 11.87
C GLU A 23 0.09 -6.01 11.67
N GLU A 24 -0.23 -6.33 10.41
CA GLU A 24 -1.02 -7.53 10.05
C GLU A 24 -0.08 -8.61 9.50
N ILE A 25 -0.21 -9.84 9.98
CA ILE A 25 0.54 -10.99 9.45
C ILE A 25 -0.08 -11.44 8.13
N THR A 26 0.65 -11.26 7.03
CA THR A 26 0.17 -11.57 5.67
C THR A 26 0.76 -12.87 5.12
N ALA A 27 1.93 -13.30 5.58
CA ALA A 27 2.45 -14.63 5.29
C ALA A 27 3.30 -15.20 6.43
N LEU A 28 3.38 -16.52 6.52
CA LEU A 28 4.21 -17.25 7.47
C LEU A 28 5.16 -18.19 6.72
N SER A 29 6.43 -18.22 7.13
CA SER A 29 7.45 -19.09 6.56
C SER A 29 8.45 -19.49 7.66
N GLY A 30 8.27 -20.69 8.20
CA GLY A 30 9.10 -21.23 9.29
C GLY A 30 9.12 -20.30 10.50
N HIS A 31 10.30 -19.76 10.81
CA HIS A 31 10.51 -18.81 11.92
C HIS A 31 10.35 -17.34 11.53
N SER A 32 9.88 -17.06 10.32
CA SER A 32 9.69 -15.70 9.81
C SER A 32 8.23 -15.45 9.40
N ALA A 33 7.82 -14.20 9.54
CA ALA A 33 6.54 -13.69 9.06
C ALA A 33 6.79 -12.55 8.07
N VAL A 34 5.98 -12.50 7.02
CA VAL A 34 5.77 -11.29 6.23
C VAL A 34 4.60 -10.56 6.86
N ILE A 35 4.82 -9.28 7.16
CA ILE A 35 3.84 -8.43 7.82
C ILE A 35 3.69 -7.13 7.05
N THR A 36 2.49 -6.55 7.08
CA THR A 36 2.21 -5.25 6.50
C THR A 36 1.91 -4.25 7.62
N LEU A 37 2.60 -3.11 7.60
CA LEU A 37 2.40 -2.00 8.52
C LEU A 37 0.97 -1.49 8.29
N GLY A 38 0.04 -1.87 9.16
CA GLY A 38 -1.39 -1.66 8.94
C GLY A 38 -1.74 -0.18 8.76
N ASP A 39 -0.97 0.70 9.40
CA ASP A 39 -1.19 2.14 9.36
C ASP A 39 -0.26 2.87 8.39
N TRP A 40 0.69 2.19 7.74
CA TRP A 40 1.64 2.81 6.79
C TRP A 40 1.77 2.14 5.42
N GLY A 41 1.20 0.94 5.21
CA GLY A 41 1.17 0.25 3.92
C GLY A 41 2.48 -0.40 3.47
N ARG A 42 3.54 -0.38 4.28
CA ARG A 42 4.82 -1.02 3.96
C ARG A 42 4.79 -2.48 4.36
N THR A 43 5.35 -3.35 3.54
CA THR A 43 5.54 -4.76 3.88
C THR A 43 6.99 -5.02 4.29
N VAL A 44 7.18 -5.76 5.38
CA VAL A 44 8.50 -6.15 5.89
C VAL A 44 8.51 -7.63 6.28
N LYS A 45 9.70 -8.24 6.26
CA LYS A 45 9.92 -9.59 6.77
C LYS A 45 10.58 -9.50 8.14
N LYS A 46 10.00 -10.12 9.16
CA LYS A 46 10.53 -10.15 10.54
C LYS A 46 10.53 -11.58 11.07
N LEU A 47 11.36 -11.84 12.08
CA LEU A 47 11.30 -13.10 12.82
C LEU A 47 10.07 -13.14 13.71
N VAL A 48 9.46 -14.31 13.84
CA VAL A 48 8.29 -14.51 14.72
C VAL A 48 8.59 -14.12 16.17
N THR A 49 9.84 -14.31 16.61
CA THR A 49 10.32 -13.91 17.94
C THR A 49 10.35 -12.41 18.18
N HIS A 50 10.27 -11.58 17.13
CA HIS A 50 10.19 -10.12 17.22
C HIS A 50 8.75 -9.60 17.26
N LEU A 51 7.75 -10.47 17.05
CA LEU A 51 6.34 -10.12 17.13
C LEU A 51 5.90 -10.12 18.61
N ARG A 52 4.96 -9.23 18.94
CA ARG A 52 4.33 -9.16 20.26
C ARG A 52 2.81 -9.13 20.12
N HIS A 53 2.14 -9.54 21.19
CA HIS A 53 0.68 -9.38 21.28
C HIS A 53 0.33 -7.90 21.20
N LEU A 54 -0.61 -7.54 20.32
CA LEU A 54 -1.16 -6.20 20.29
C LEU A 54 -2.21 -6.08 21.40
N PRO A 55 -2.11 -5.13 22.34
CA PRO A 55 -3.14 -4.96 23.37
C PRO A 55 -4.52 -4.65 22.76
N ASP A 56 -5.60 -5.14 23.39
CA ASP A 56 -6.98 -5.09 22.86
C ASP A 56 -7.44 -3.66 22.54
N GLN A 57 -7.02 -2.67 23.33
CA GLN A 57 -7.33 -1.26 23.09
C GLN A 57 -6.85 -0.74 21.72
N PHE A 58 -5.81 -1.34 21.13
CA PHE A 58 -5.29 -0.98 19.80
C PHE A 58 -5.99 -1.71 18.66
N HIS A 59 -6.97 -2.58 18.95
CA HIS A 59 -7.86 -3.18 17.96
C HIS A 59 -9.12 -2.34 17.70
N LEU A 60 -9.37 -1.32 18.53
CA LEU A 60 -10.59 -0.50 18.45
C LEU A 60 -10.67 0.35 17.17
N MET A 61 -9.52 0.66 16.56
CA MET A 61 -9.47 1.38 15.29
C MET A 61 -9.13 0.42 14.15
N PRO A 62 -9.72 0.56 12.96
CA PRO A 62 -9.25 -0.17 11.79
C PRO A 62 -7.82 0.25 11.43
N CYS A 63 -7.11 -0.59 10.68
CA CYS A 63 -5.86 -0.20 10.01
C CYS A 63 -6.10 1.06 9.17
N GLN A 64 -5.23 2.06 9.31
CA GLN A 64 -5.44 3.39 8.72
C GLN A 64 -4.99 3.46 7.25
N THR A 65 -4.19 2.50 6.78
CA THR A 65 -3.82 2.44 5.36
C THR A 65 -4.89 1.76 4.51
N ILE A 66 -5.15 2.35 3.35
CA ILE A 66 -6.02 1.77 2.32
C ILE A 66 -5.14 1.43 1.11
N ALA A 67 -5.17 0.16 0.68
CA ALA A 67 -4.50 -0.24 -0.55
C ALA A 67 -5.26 0.33 -1.76
N VAL A 68 -4.55 0.97 -2.68
CA VAL A 68 -5.20 1.60 -3.84
C VAL A 68 -4.52 1.29 -5.17
N GLY A 69 -5.34 1.21 -6.21
CA GLY A 69 -4.91 1.16 -7.60
C GLY A 69 -5.25 2.46 -8.30
N LEU A 70 -4.25 3.10 -8.93
CA LEU A 70 -4.51 4.20 -9.84
C LEU A 70 -5.25 3.69 -11.08
N ARG A 71 -6.40 4.30 -11.36
CA ARG A 71 -7.22 3.96 -12.53
C ARG A 71 -6.63 4.57 -13.81
N GLY A 72 -6.94 3.92 -14.92
CA GLY A 72 -6.74 4.48 -16.25
C GLY A 72 -5.30 4.45 -16.74
N LEU A 73 -4.45 3.65 -16.08
CA LEU A 73 -3.05 3.51 -16.40
C LEU A 73 -2.68 2.04 -16.61
N ARG A 74 -1.84 1.79 -17.61
CA ARG A 74 -1.17 0.51 -17.81
C ARG A 74 0.35 0.69 -18.00
N PRO A 75 1.15 -0.35 -17.72
CA PRO A 75 2.57 -0.34 -18.02
C PRO A 75 2.86 -0.03 -19.49
N ILE A 76 4.05 0.51 -19.73
CA ILE A 76 4.59 0.74 -21.08
C ILE A 76 4.79 -0.63 -21.76
N GLU A 77 4.51 -0.68 -23.07
CA GLU A 77 4.83 -1.79 -24.00
C GLU A 77 4.63 -3.21 -23.48
N SER A 78 3.46 -3.82 -23.76
CA SER A 78 3.10 -5.24 -23.52
C SER A 78 3.47 -5.87 -22.17
N ALA A 79 3.99 -5.07 -21.24
CA ALA A 79 4.50 -5.51 -19.97
C ALA A 79 3.32 -5.84 -19.07
N VAL A 80 3.34 -7.05 -18.54
CA VAL A 80 2.35 -7.52 -17.56
C VAL A 80 2.53 -6.79 -16.22
N TYR A 81 3.72 -6.22 -15.96
CA TYR A 81 4.10 -5.65 -14.66
C TYR A 81 4.70 -4.26 -14.80
N TRP A 82 4.53 -3.42 -13.77
CA TRP A 82 5.18 -2.12 -13.65
C TRP A 82 6.69 -2.26 -13.46
N SER A 83 7.47 -1.51 -14.24
CA SER A 83 8.93 -1.49 -14.12
C SER A 83 9.37 -0.98 -12.74
N LYS A 84 10.58 -1.35 -12.31
CA LYS A 84 11.19 -0.82 -11.08
C LYS A 84 11.26 0.72 -11.12
N THR A 85 11.73 1.27 -12.24
CA THR A 85 11.84 2.72 -12.47
C THR A 85 10.49 3.41 -12.30
N THR A 86 9.42 2.88 -12.89
CA THR A 86 8.08 3.46 -12.76
C THR A 86 7.59 3.46 -11.31
N ARG A 87 7.86 2.39 -10.56
CA ARG A 87 7.51 2.31 -9.14
C ARG A 87 8.27 3.34 -8.30
N GLU A 88 9.56 3.52 -8.57
CA GLU A 88 10.41 4.49 -7.87
C GLU A 88 10.02 5.93 -8.18
N ILE A 89 9.72 6.25 -9.44
CA ILE A 89 9.24 7.59 -9.83
C ILE A 89 7.85 7.87 -9.24
N THR A 90 6.95 6.89 -9.27
CA THR A 90 5.61 7.02 -8.67
C THR A 90 5.75 7.34 -7.18
N ARG A 91 6.63 6.62 -6.48
CA ARG A 91 6.94 6.87 -5.08
C ARG A 91 7.47 8.30 -4.88
N LEU A 92 8.49 8.70 -5.64
CA LEU A 92 9.09 10.04 -5.54
C LEU A 92 8.07 11.18 -5.72
N PHE A 93 7.10 11.02 -6.63
CA PHE A 93 6.11 12.06 -6.92
C PHE A 93 4.92 12.08 -5.96
N ALA A 94 4.68 10.98 -5.24
CA ALA A 94 3.53 10.82 -4.35
C ALA A 94 3.90 10.96 -2.86
N GLU A 95 5.13 10.62 -2.47
CA GLU A 95 5.57 10.73 -1.08
C GLU A 95 5.54 12.19 -0.59
N GLU A 96 5.09 12.34 0.67
CA GLU A 96 4.96 13.64 1.35
C GLU A 96 4.03 14.65 0.66
N GLN A 97 3.25 14.20 -0.34
CA GLN A 97 2.28 15.04 -1.02
C GLN A 97 0.90 14.91 -0.37
N SER A 98 0.25 16.05 -0.13
CA SER A 98 -1.17 16.09 0.19
C SER A 98 -2.02 16.04 -1.08
N GLY A 99 -3.25 15.55 -0.98
CA GLY A 99 -4.08 15.31 -2.15
C GLY A 99 -5.54 15.02 -1.86
N ILE A 100 -6.30 14.91 -2.94
CA ILE A 100 -7.67 14.40 -2.95
C ILE A 100 -7.65 13.02 -3.60
N MET A 101 -8.19 12.03 -2.90
CA MET A 101 -8.41 10.69 -3.43
C MET A 101 -9.90 10.48 -3.67
N LYS A 102 -10.29 10.23 -4.92
CA LYS A 102 -11.68 9.89 -5.28
C LYS A 102 -11.79 8.38 -5.46
N ILE A 103 -12.52 7.74 -4.55
CA ILE A 103 -12.81 6.30 -4.63
C ILE A 103 -13.80 6.07 -5.77
N ARG A 104 -13.44 5.20 -6.71
CA ARG A 104 -14.31 4.84 -7.85
C ARG A 104 -14.94 3.47 -7.67
N LYS A 105 -14.18 2.51 -7.17
CA LYS A 105 -14.65 1.14 -6.98
C LYS A 105 -13.90 0.49 -5.82
N SER A 106 -14.63 -0.17 -4.92
CA SER A 106 -14.04 -1.05 -3.91
C SER A 106 -13.66 -2.40 -4.55
N VAL A 107 -12.51 -2.93 -4.16
CA VAL A 107 -11.96 -4.18 -4.69
C VAL A 107 -11.62 -5.12 -3.54
N GLY A 108 -12.32 -6.25 -3.47
CA GLY A 108 -12.08 -7.29 -2.46
C GLY A 108 -12.26 -6.84 -1.01
N GLY A 109 -12.93 -5.71 -0.76
CA GLY A 109 -13.16 -5.17 0.59
C GLY A 109 -11.93 -4.58 1.30
N LYS A 110 -10.72 -4.76 0.77
CA LYS A 110 -9.45 -4.26 1.35
C LYS A 110 -8.73 -3.25 0.46
N ALA A 111 -9.15 -3.09 -0.80
CA ALA A 111 -8.52 -2.18 -1.74
C ALA A 111 -9.55 -1.32 -2.50
N ALA A 112 -9.09 -0.29 -3.18
CA ALA A 112 -9.93 0.55 -4.04
C ALA A 112 -9.22 0.98 -5.32
N ASP A 113 -9.96 1.05 -6.42
CA ASP A 113 -9.55 1.80 -7.60
C ASP A 113 -9.90 3.27 -7.39
N VAL A 114 -8.93 4.15 -7.62
CA VAL A 114 -9.04 5.58 -7.29
C VAL A 114 -8.52 6.46 -8.42
N ASP A 115 -9.08 7.67 -8.46
CA ASP A 115 -8.40 8.81 -9.08
C ASP A 115 -7.69 9.59 -7.98
N LEU A 116 -6.40 9.83 -8.16
CA LEU A 116 -5.57 10.53 -7.18
C LEU A 116 -5.19 11.90 -7.73
N TYR A 117 -5.44 12.94 -6.94
CA TYR A 117 -5.09 14.32 -7.24
C TYR A 117 -4.11 14.81 -6.19
N LEU A 118 -2.94 15.30 -6.60
CA LEU A 118 -1.88 15.70 -5.68
C LEU A 118 -1.61 17.20 -5.76
N ALA A 119 -1.24 17.79 -4.63
CA ALA A 119 -0.82 19.18 -4.56
C ALA A 119 0.55 19.33 -5.21
N ARG A 120 0.80 20.49 -5.83
CA ARG A 120 2.09 20.84 -6.43
C ARG A 120 2.41 22.29 -6.09
N ALA A 121 3.66 22.55 -5.72
CA ALA A 121 4.10 23.92 -5.41
C ALA A 121 3.89 24.89 -6.58
N SER A 122 3.92 24.38 -7.82
CA SER A 122 3.73 25.17 -9.06
C SER A 122 2.27 25.34 -9.49
N PHE A 123 1.29 24.88 -8.71
CA PHE A 123 -0.12 24.90 -9.12
C PHE A 123 -1.06 25.14 -7.93
N ILE A 124 -1.99 26.08 -8.09
CA ILE A 124 -3.04 26.31 -7.11
C ILE A 124 -4.11 25.23 -7.30
N GLY A 125 -4.29 24.38 -6.28
CA GLY A 125 -5.23 23.26 -6.29
C GLY A 125 -4.52 21.91 -6.42
N TYR A 126 -5.21 20.93 -6.97
CA TYR A 126 -4.70 19.57 -7.12
C TYR A 126 -4.67 19.15 -8.59
N LYS A 127 -3.57 18.51 -9.02
CA LYS A 127 -3.44 17.93 -10.36
C LYS A 127 -3.68 16.43 -10.30
N GLU A 128 -4.39 15.90 -11.29
CA GLU A 128 -4.58 14.45 -11.38
C GLU A 128 -3.24 13.77 -11.67
N PHE A 129 -2.82 12.91 -10.76
CA PHE A 129 -1.48 12.34 -10.70
C PHE A 129 -1.16 11.48 -11.92
N LYS A 130 -2.17 10.83 -12.50
CA LYS A 130 -1.99 9.93 -13.65
C LYS A 130 -1.35 10.65 -14.85
N TYR A 131 -1.70 11.92 -15.08
CA TYR A 131 -1.19 12.67 -16.22
C TYR A 131 0.29 13.01 -16.08
N GLU A 132 0.80 13.10 -14.85
CA GLU A 132 2.23 13.31 -14.62
C GLU A 132 3.02 12.08 -15.03
N LEU A 133 2.55 10.87 -14.69
CA LEU A 133 3.18 9.61 -15.10
C LEU A 133 3.15 9.40 -16.62
N VAL A 134 2.05 9.78 -17.28
CA VAL A 134 1.94 9.71 -18.74
C VAL A 134 2.87 10.73 -19.41
N ALA A 135 2.92 11.97 -18.92
CA ALA A 135 3.73 13.04 -19.50
C ALA A 135 5.23 12.74 -19.52
N ILE A 136 5.73 12.01 -18.53
CA ILE A 136 7.14 11.59 -18.46
C ILE A 136 7.40 10.21 -19.09
N GLY A 137 6.41 9.65 -19.79
CA GLY A 137 6.51 8.36 -20.45
C GLY A 137 6.74 7.21 -19.47
N GLN A 138 6.13 7.24 -18.28
CA GLN A 138 6.19 6.15 -17.29
C GLN A 138 4.93 5.28 -17.27
N ALA A 139 3.85 5.72 -17.92
CA ALA A 139 2.62 4.96 -18.04
C ALA A 139 1.90 5.31 -19.35
N ILE A 140 1.01 4.42 -19.79
CA ILE A 140 0.11 4.69 -20.91
C ILE A 140 -1.32 4.80 -20.38
N GLU A 141 -2.05 5.82 -20.82
CA GLU A 141 -3.47 5.98 -20.49
C GLU A 141 -4.29 4.86 -21.15
N THR A 142 -5.28 4.34 -20.44
CA THR A 142 -6.17 3.29 -20.95
C THR A 142 -7.56 3.42 -20.35
N GLU A 143 -8.57 3.05 -21.12
CA GLU A 143 -9.96 2.90 -20.64
C GLU A 143 -10.23 1.51 -20.05
N GLU A 144 -9.29 0.56 -20.23
CA GLU A 144 -9.42 -0.79 -19.71
C GLU A 144 -9.45 -0.79 -18.18
N LEU A 145 -10.52 -1.34 -17.61
CA LEU A 145 -10.59 -1.68 -16.20
C LEU A 145 -9.53 -2.75 -15.91
N ARG A 146 -8.65 -2.47 -14.95
CA ARG A 146 -7.53 -3.32 -14.54
C ARG A 146 -7.97 -4.79 -14.40
N ARG A 147 -7.13 -5.74 -14.83
CA ARG A 147 -7.24 -7.15 -14.40
C ARG A 147 -7.15 -7.19 -12.87
N PRO A 148 -7.87 -8.10 -12.19
CA PRO A 148 -7.95 -8.14 -10.73
C PRO A 148 -6.55 -8.10 -10.10
N PHE A 149 -6.43 -7.41 -8.96
CA PHE A 149 -5.21 -7.43 -8.16
C PHE A 149 -4.75 -8.88 -8.01
N PRO A 150 -3.46 -9.20 -8.18
CA PRO A 150 -2.96 -10.47 -7.69
C PRO A 150 -3.36 -10.57 -6.22
N SER A 151 -3.96 -11.69 -5.84
CA SER A 151 -4.39 -11.95 -4.46
C SER A 151 -3.25 -11.59 -3.52
N ILE A 152 -3.50 -10.64 -2.62
CA ILE A 152 -2.59 -10.27 -1.54
C ILE A 152 -2.41 -11.49 -0.63
#